data_AF-A0A5C6F1W2-F1
#
_entry.id   AF-A0A5C6F1W2-F1
#
_cell.length_a   1.000
_cell.length_b   1.000
_cell.length_c   1.000
_cell.angle_alpha   90.00
_cell.angle_beta   90.00
_cell.angle_gamma   90.00
#
_symmetry.space_group_name_H-M   'P 1'
#
loop_
_entity.id
_entity.type
_entity.pdbx_description
1 polymer ?
#
loop_
_entity_poly.entity_id
_entity_poly.type
_entity_poly.pdbx_seq_one_letter_code
_entity_poly.pdbx_strand_id
1 'polypeptide(L)'
;MAGQGYQYAVGILDSRGNPLGGGKTYRLQVLPSAPAKDFWLAIVYDNQTRSMLQTYKNFPQVSSLDKGLVVSKDGSVDVYFGQKAPSGMEHNWIQTIPGRDRNVLFRLYGPLEPWFDKTWKLSEIELVKQRLCQPTTAYSGRRCAPLMLSVIWFN
;
A
#
# COMPACT_ATOMS: atom_id res chain seq x y z
N MET A 1 10.60 -21.77 14.98
CA MET A 1 9.80 -21.76 16.22
C MET A 1 9.03 -20.46 16.29
N ALA A 2 7.83 -20.47 16.84
CA ALA A 2 7.08 -19.24 17.00
C ALA A 2 7.79 -18.26 17.94
N GLY A 3 7.59 -16.96 17.70
CA GLY A 3 8.17 -15.87 18.47
C GLY A 3 9.68 -15.68 18.32
N GLN A 4 10.33 -16.34 17.34
CA GLN A 4 11.77 -16.23 17.08
C GLN A 4 12.07 -15.96 15.61
N GLY A 5 13.11 -15.15 15.36
CA GLY A 5 13.60 -14.85 14.02
C GLY A 5 12.66 -13.96 13.22
N TYR A 6 12.70 -14.12 11.90
CA TYR A 6 11.89 -13.36 10.97
C TYR A 6 11.33 -14.27 9.88
N GLN A 7 10.23 -13.86 9.28
CA GLN A 7 9.62 -14.58 8.17
C GLN A 7 9.18 -13.61 7.08
N TYR A 8 9.19 -14.09 5.83
CA TYR A 8 8.92 -13.28 4.66
C TYR A 8 7.72 -13.82 3.89
N ALA A 9 6.93 -12.89 3.35
CA ALA A 9 6.05 -13.12 2.21
C ALA A 9 6.41 -12.16 1.09
N VAL A 10 6.36 -12.66 -0.15
CA VAL A 10 6.67 -11.88 -1.35
C VAL A 10 5.41 -11.78 -2.19
N GLY A 11 4.95 -10.56 -2.43
CA GLY A 11 3.89 -10.23 -3.40
C GLY A 11 4.51 -9.75 -4.70
N ILE A 12 4.35 -10.52 -5.77
CA ILE A 12 4.81 -10.18 -7.13
C ILE A 12 3.66 -9.87 -8.10
N LEU A 13 2.45 -10.32 -7.76
CA LEU A 13 1.24 -10.16 -8.55
C LEU A 13 0.16 -9.46 -7.73
N ASP A 14 -0.78 -8.83 -8.42
CA ASP A 14 -2.05 -8.40 -7.83
C ASP A 14 -3.05 -9.55 -7.72
N SER A 15 -4.17 -9.31 -7.03
CA SER A 15 -5.31 -10.23 -6.85
C SER A 15 -5.91 -10.76 -8.16
N ARG A 16 -5.56 -10.19 -9.31
CA ARG A 16 -5.99 -10.60 -10.64
C ARG A 16 -4.87 -11.30 -11.42
N GLY A 17 -3.75 -11.60 -10.79
CA GLY A 17 -2.60 -12.26 -11.40
C GLY A 17 -1.74 -11.37 -12.29
N ASN A 18 -1.89 -10.04 -12.25
CA ASN A 18 -1.08 -9.13 -13.05
C ASN A 18 0.18 -8.68 -12.30
N PRO A 19 1.31 -8.47 -12.99
CA PRO A 19 2.50 -7.89 -12.38
C PRO A 19 2.25 -6.52 -11.75
N LEU A 20 2.91 -6.24 -10.63
CA LEU A 20 2.81 -4.98 -9.91
C LEU A 20 3.53 -3.84 -10.67
N GLY A 21 2.81 -3.21 -11.61
CA GLY A 21 3.34 -2.12 -12.43
C GLY A 21 3.58 -0.81 -11.66
N GLY A 22 4.71 -0.15 -11.93
CA GLY A 22 5.17 1.09 -11.29
C GLY A 22 4.19 2.27 -11.28
N GLY A 23 3.44 2.43 -12.37
CA GLY A 23 2.54 3.57 -12.62
C GLY A 23 1.13 3.41 -12.04
N LYS A 24 0.81 2.26 -11.45
CA LYS A 24 -0.48 1.98 -10.84
C LYS A 24 -0.40 2.09 -9.32
N THR A 25 -1.52 2.46 -8.70
CA THR A 25 -1.64 2.41 -7.23
C THR A 25 -2.25 1.08 -6.81
N TYR A 26 -1.63 0.44 -5.84
CA TYR A 26 -2.13 -0.78 -5.23
C TYR A 26 -2.27 -0.59 -3.72
N ARG A 27 -3.05 -1.47 -3.10
CA ARG A 27 -3.29 -1.53 -1.68
C ARG A 27 -3.04 -2.95 -1.19
N LEU A 28 -2.30 -3.08 -0.09
CA LEU A 28 -2.19 -4.29 0.70
C LEU A 28 -2.88 -4.04 2.03
N GLN A 29 -3.90 -4.80 2.36
CA GLN A 29 -4.57 -4.70 3.65
C GLN A 29 -3.91 -5.66 4.65
N VAL A 30 -3.19 -5.15 5.62
CA VAL A 30 -2.70 -5.96 6.74
C VAL A 30 -3.89 -6.20 7.66
N LEU A 31 -4.35 -7.45 7.71
CA LEU A 31 -5.47 -7.86 8.56
C LEU A 31 -5.16 -7.57 10.04
N PRO A 32 -6.20 -7.33 10.87
CA PRO A 32 -6.01 -7.09 12.29
C PRO A 32 -5.28 -8.27 12.94
N SER A 33 -4.62 -7.98 14.07
CA SER A 33 -3.88 -8.97 14.84
C SER A 33 -2.83 -9.74 14.02
N ALA A 34 -2.10 -9.01 13.16
CA ALA A 34 -0.96 -9.56 12.44
C ALA A 34 -0.04 -10.32 13.42
N PRO A 35 0.32 -11.60 13.14
CA PRO A 35 1.01 -12.48 14.07
C PRO A 35 2.50 -12.16 14.15
N ALA A 36 2.84 -10.93 14.55
CA ALA A 36 4.19 -10.47 14.84
C ALA A 36 4.31 -10.14 16.32
N LYS A 37 5.25 -10.80 17.00
CA LYS A 37 5.57 -10.50 18.40
C LYS A 37 6.18 -9.11 18.55
N ASP A 38 7.08 -8.74 17.64
CA ASP A 38 7.83 -7.48 17.72
C ASP A 38 7.18 -6.41 16.83
N PHE A 39 7.23 -6.61 15.51
CA PHE A 39 6.62 -5.71 14.53
C PHE A 39 6.55 -6.36 13.15
N TRP A 40 5.87 -5.71 12.21
CA TRP A 40 5.87 -6.07 10.80
C TRP A 40 6.28 -4.89 9.94
N LEU A 41 6.78 -5.17 8.73
CA LEU A 41 7.04 -4.14 7.74
C LEU A 41 6.68 -4.61 6.33
N ALA A 42 6.26 -3.67 5.50
CA ALA A 42 6.12 -3.85 4.05
C ALA A 42 7.16 -2.96 3.37
N ILE A 43 7.93 -3.52 2.43
CA ILE A 43 8.96 -2.80 1.68
C ILE A 43 8.88 -3.14 0.20
N VAL A 44 9.20 -2.16 -0.66
CA VAL A 44 9.17 -2.32 -2.12
C VAL A 44 10.59 -2.46 -2.68
N TYR A 45 10.79 -3.48 -3.50
CA TYR A 45 12.00 -3.66 -4.30
C TYR A 45 11.72 -3.47 -5.78
N ASP A 46 12.75 -3.01 -6.50
CA ASP A 46 12.79 -2.94 -7.95
C ASP A 46 13.06 -4.34 -8.53
N ASN A 47 12.23 -4.78 -9.50
CA ASN A 47 12.34 -6.13 -10.05
C ASN A 47 13.60 -6.36 -10.90
N GLN A 48 14.16 -5.31 -11.50
CA GLN A 48 15.34 -5.44 -12.36
C GLN A 48 16.61 -5.58 -11.50
N THR A 49 16.74 -4.73 -10.49
CA THR A 49 17.96 -4.65 -9.67
C THR A 49 17.88 -5.47 -8.38
N ARG A 50 16.69 -5.93 -8.00
CA ARG A 50 16.41 -6.59 -6.70
C ARG A 50 16.85 -5.77 -5.49
N SER A 51 16.96 -4.46 -5.68
CA SER A 51 17.38 -3.51 -4.67
C SER A 51 16.18 -2.69 -4.19
N MET A 52 16.31 -2.06 -3.01
CA MET A 52 15.25 -1.18 -2.51
C MET A 52 14.95 -0.12 -3.57
N LEU A 53 13.65 0.12 -3.83
CA LEU A 53 13.27 1.09 -4.84
C LEU A 53 13.79 2.48 -4.47
N GLN A 54 14.67 3.03 -5.31
CA GLN A 54 15.23 4.35 -5.08
C GLN A 54 14.16 5.40 -5.39
N THR A 55 13.64 6.05 -4.35
CA THR A 55 12.65 7.14 -4.48
C THR A 55 13.16 8.40 -3.79
N TYR A 56 12.41 9.50 -3.89
CA TYR A 56 12.76 10.71 -3.13
C TYR A 56 12.60 10.50 -1.61
N LYS A 57 11.76 9.55 -1.19
CA LYS A 57 11.68 9.10 0.20
C LYS A 57 12.88 8.18 0.49
N ASN A 58 13.59 8.45 1.59
CA ASN A 58 14.79 7.71 2.00
C ASN A 58 14.57 6.20 2.16
N PHE A 59 13.37 5.78 2.56
CA PHE A 59 13.02 4.36 2.74
C PHE A 59 11.69 4.05 2.06
N PRO A 60 11.66 3.14 1.07
CA PRO A 60 10.43 2.72 0.39
C PRO A 60 9.72 1.62 1.22
N GLN A 61 9.45 1.91 2.49
CA GLN A 61 8.84 0.97 3.43
C GLN A 61 7.78 1.63 4.30
N VAL A 62 6.89 0.81 4.85
CA VAL A 62 5.94 1.14 5.92
C VAL A 62 6.07 0.06 6.99
N SER A 63 6.21 0.49 8.25
CA SER A 63 6.39 -0.39 9.41
C SER A 63 5.28 -0.17 10.43
N SER A 64 4.93 -1.20 11.19
CA SER A 64 4.01 -1.07 12.33
C SER A 64 4.57 -0.19 13.46
N LEU A 65 5.86 0.16 13.41
CA LEU A 65 6.52 1.07 14.35
C LEU A 65 6.56 2.52 13.87
N ASP A 66 6.08 2.81 12.64
CA ASP A 66 6.15 4.16 12.09
C ASP A 66 5.26 5.13 12.88
N LYS A 67 5.83 6.28 13.24
CA LYS A 67 5.09 7.34 13.93
C LYS A 67 4.03 7.90 12.98
N GLY A 68 2.77 7.89 13.43
CA GLY A 68 1.64 8.39 12.65
C GLY A 68 1.03 7.37 11.68
N LEU A 69 1.39 6.08 11.80
CA LEU A 69 0.70 5.02 11.06
C LEU A 69 -0.81 5.10 11.32
N VAL A 70 -1.57 5.17 10.24
CA VAL A 70 -3.03 5.22 10.27
C VAL A 70 -3.56 3.80 10.38
N VAL A 71 -4.23 3.51 11.50
CA VAL A 71 -4.85 2.22 11.77
C VAL A 71 -6.37 2.38 11.65
N SER A 72 -7.01 1.47 10.91
CA SER A 72 -8.45 1.43 10.76
C SER A 72 -9.14 1.06 12.08
N LYS A 73 -10.44 1.37 12.20
CA LYS A 73 -11.21 1.09 13.43
C LYS A 73 -11.29 -0.39 13.79
N ASP A 74 -11.20 -1.27 12.79
CA ASP A 74 -11.19 -2.73 12.95
C ASP A 74 -9.80 -3.28 13.33
N GLY A 75 -8.78 -2.42 13.43
CA GLY A 75 -7.40 -2.80 13.71
C GLY A 75 -6.60 -3.21 12.47
N SER A 76 -7.21 -3.16 11.27
CA SER A 76 -6.48 -3.39 10.02
C SER A 76 -5.63 -2.17 9.63
N VAL A 77 -4.62 -2.40 8.80
CA VAL A 77 -3.77 -1.34 8.26
C VAL A 77 -3.69 -1.46 6.75
N ASP A 78 -4.21 -0.45 6.05
CA ASP A 78 -4.04 -0.36 4.60
C ASP A 78 -2.67 0.23 4.27
N VAL A 79 -1.85 -0.51 3.53
CA VAL A 79 -0.56 -0.04 2.99
C VAL A 79 -0.71 0.21 1.50
N TYR A 80 -0.38 1.43 1.06
CA TYR A 80 -0.50 1.85 -0.32
C TYR A 80 0.84 1.90 -1.03
N PHE A 81 0.85 1.50 -2.30
CA PHE A 81 2.02 1.58 -3.17
C PHE A 81 1.62 2.34 -4.42
N GLY A 82 2.23 3.49 -4.70
CA GLY A 82 1.85 4.30 -5.86
C GLY A 82 2.71 5.55 -6.03
N GLN A 83 2.54 6.28 -7.12
CA GLN A 83 3.32 7.51 -7.37
C GLN A 83 2.95 8.66 -6.41
N LYS A 84 1.71 8.68 -5.92
CA LYS A 84 1.20 9.66 -4.96
C LYS A 84 0.46 8.94 -3.83
N ALA A 85 0.56 9.50 -2.62
CA ALA A 85 -0.23 9.05 -1.48
C ALA A 85 -1.72 9.30 -1.75
N PRO A 86 -2.62 8.36 -1.41
CA PRO A 86 -4.01 8.68 -1.20
C PRO A 86 -4.16 9.69 -0.07
N SER A 87 -5.18 10.55 -0.16
CA SER A 87 -5.42 11.59 0.85
C SER A 87 -5.63 10.98 2.24
N GLY A 88 -4.87 11.47 3.23
CA GLY A 88 -4.94 10.99 4.61
C GLY A 88 -4.18 9.69 4.88
N MET A 89 -3.48 9.14 3.87
CA MET A 89 -2.70 7.91 3.96
C MET A 89 -1.21 8.16 3.68
N GLU A 90 -0.72 9.39 3.91
CA GLU A 90 0.67 9.80 3.64
C GLU A 90 1.69 9.02 4.48
N HIS A 91 1.28 8.57 5.68
CA HIS A 91 2.06 7.70 6.57
C HIS A 91 1.99 6.22 6.21
N ASN A 92 0.96 5.80 5.48
CA ASN A 92 0.70 4.42 5.09
C ASN A 92 1.11 4.14 3.64
N TRP A 93 1.93 5.00 3.06
CA TRP A 93 2.19 4.99 1.63
C TRP A 93 3.68 4.93 1.30
N ILE A 94 3.98 4.05 0.35
CA ILE A 94 5.28 3.86 -0.27
C ILE A 94 5.24 4.43 -1.69
N GLN A 95 6.17 5.35 -1.95
CA GLN A 95 6.31 5.97 -3.26
C GLN A 95 6.80 4.95 -4.29
N THR A 96 6.27 5.05 -5.51
CA THR A 96 6.68 4.19 -6.63
C THR A 96 6.94 5.01 -7.88
N ILE A 97 7.68 4.44 -8.82
CA ILE A 97 8.13 5.11 -10.04
C ILE A 97 7.41 4.50 -11.25
N PRO A 98 6.69 5.30 -12.07
CA PRO A 98 6.13 4.83 -13.33
C PRO A 98 7.18 4.20 -14.24
N GLY A 99 6.83 3.09 -14.91
CA GLY A 99 7.75 2.35 -15.79
C GLY A 99 8.74 1.43 -15.08
N ARG A 100 8.74 1.37 -13.75
CA ARG A 100 9.51 0.38 -12.98
C ARG A 100 8.61 -0.64 -12.31
N ASP A 101 8.74 -1.89 -12.72
CA ASP A 101 8.06 -3.00 -12.06
C ASP A 101 8.69 -3.30 -10.71
N ARG A 102 7.86 -3.80 -9.80
CA ARG A 102 8.24 -3.97 -8.41
C ARG A 102 7.76 -5.27 -7.82
N ASN A 103 8.34 -5.62 -6.68
CA ASN A 103 7.81 -6.63 -5.78
C ASN A 103 7.65 -6.02 -4.38
N VAL A 104 6.72 -6.58 -3.62
CA VAL A 104 6.47 -6.21 -2.23
C VAL A 104 6.98 -7.34 -1.36
N LEU A 105 7.84 -7.01 -0.41
CA LEU A 105 8.31 -7.93 0.61
C LEU A 105 7.66 -7.54 1.93
N PHE A 106 6.84 -8.44 2.47
CA PHE A 106 6.26 -8.32 3.80
C PHE A 106 7.12 -9.13 4.77
N ARG A 107 7.58 -8.50 5.85
CA ARG A 107 8.40 -9.16 6.88
C ARG A 107 7.69 -9.14 8.22
N LEU A 108 7.66 -10.30 8.86
CA LEU A 108 7.19 -10.48 10.23
C LEU A 108 8.40 -10.71 11.13
N TYR A 109 8.51 -9.92 12.21
CA TYR A 109 9.52 -10.09 13.24
C TYR A 109 8.92 -10.79 14.46
N GLY A 110 9.51 -11.92 14.83
CA GLY A 110 8.96 -12.82 15.84
C GLY A 110 7.58 -13.39 15.43
N PRO A 111 7.47 -14.09 14.28
CA PRO A 111 6.19 -14.62 13.80
C PRO A 111 5.55 -15.57 14.83
N LEU A 112 4.28 -15.38 15.15
CA LEU A 112 3.52 -16.21 16.09
C LEU A 112 2.87 -17.42 15.39
N GLU A 113 2.36 -18.38 16.17
CA GLU A 113 1.69 -19.59 15.70
C GLU A 113 0.67 -19.36 14.57
N PRO A 114 -0.19 -18.31 14.58
CA PRO A 114 -1.19 -18.10 13.55
C PRO A 114 -0.62 -17.94 12.13
N TRP A 115 0.65 -17.57 12.01
CA TRP A 115 1.37 -17.54 10.74
C TRP A 115 1.69 -18.95 10.22
N PHE A 116 2.13 -19.85 11.11
CA PHE A 116 2.59 -21.18 10.76
C PHE A 116 1.44 -22.15 10.51
N ASP A 117 0.38 -22.08 11.32
CA ASP A 117 -0.82 -22.90 11.16
C ASP A 117 -1.77 -22.38 10.06
N LYS A 118 -1.46 -21.21 9.48
CA LYS A 118 -2.21 -20.55 8.39
C LYS A 118 -3.62 -20.10 8.80
N THR A 119 -3.89 -19.95 10.10
CA THR A 119 -5.14 -19.34 10.60
C THR A 119 -5.19 -17.85 10.33
N TRP A 120 -4.03 -17.17 10.29
CA TRP A 120 -3.87 -15.82 9.78
C TRP A 120 -3.19 -15.84 8.41
N LYS A 121 -3.69 -15.00 7.49
CA LYS A 121 -3.15 -14.87 6.13
C LYS A 121 -2.99 -13.41 5.77
N LEU A 122 -1.92 -13.11 5.04
CA LEU A 122 -1.77 -11.81 4.42
C LEU A 122 -2.80 -11.67 3.29
N SER A 123 -3.43 -10.50 3.18
CA SER A 123 -4.38 -10.25 2.08
C SER A 123 -3.67 -10.15 0.74
N GLU A 124 -4.44 -10.33 -0.33
CA GLU A 124 -3.96 -10.11 -1.69
C GLU A 124 -3.72 -8.62 -1.96
N ILE A 125 -2.79 -8.33 -2.86
CA ILE A 125 -2.53 -6.95 -3.29
C ILE A 125 -3.61 -6.54 -4.29
N GLU A 126 -4.33 -5.46 -3.99
CA GLU A 126 -5.45 -5.00 -4.81
C GLU A 126 -5.10 -3.76 -5.61
N LEU A 127 -5.49 -3.73 -6.88
CA LEU A 127 -5.39 -2.53 -7.70
C LEU A 127 -6.40 -1.48 -7.22
N VAL A 128 -5.91 -0.32 -6.79
CA VAL A 128 -6.75 0.83 -6.47
C VAL A 128 -7.15 1.47 -7.79
N LYS A 129 -8.45 1.40 -8.14
CA LYS A 129 -8.99 2.13 -9.29
C LYS A 129 -8.87 3.62 -9.03
N GLN A 130 -7.81 4.23 -9.53
CA GLN A 130 -7.73 5.68 -9.61
C GLN A 130 -8.82 6.14 -10.59
N ARG A 131 -9.70 7.05 -10.16
CA ARG A 131 -10.46 7.86 -11.10
C ARG A 131 -9.46 8.77 -11.79
N LEU A 132 -8.87 8.28 -12.88
CA LEU A 132 -8.07 9.12 -13.76
C LEU A 132 -9.03 10.19 -14.28
N CYS A 133 -8.85 11.42 -13.81
CA CYS A 133 -9.35 12.57 -14.56
C CYS A 133 -8.53 12.57 -15.84
N GLN A 134 -9.05 11.93 -16.89
CA GLN A 134 -8.39 11.92 -18.18
C GLN A 134 -8.27 13.38 -18.61
N PRO A 135 -7.10 13.84 -19.07
CA PRO A 135 -7.06 15.08 -19.81
C PRO A 135 -7.84 14.79 -21.09
N THR A 136 -9.11 15.19 -21.13
CA THR A 136 -9.81 15.35 -22.39
C THR A 136 -8.94 16.30 -23.20
N THR A 137 -8.40 15.79 -24.31
CA THR A 137 -7.83 16.58 -25.40
C THR A 137 -8.91 17.52 -25.90
N ALA A 138 -9.10 18.62 -25.18
CA ALA A 138 -9.96 19.71 -25.52
C ALA A 138 -9.36 20.94 -24.86
N TYR A 139 -8.70 21.73 -25.69
CA TYR A 139 -8.34 23.11 -25.47
C TYR A 139 -9.59 23.90 -25.06
N SER A 140 -10.01 23.83 -23.79
CA SER A 140 -10.82 24.87 -23.15
C SER A 140 -10.80 24.61 -21.65
N GLY A 141 -10.27 25.59 -20.92
CA GLY A 141 -10.18 25.52 -19.47
C GLY A 141 -11.56 25.35 -18.84
N ARG A 142 -11.71 24.35 -17.98
CA ARG A 142 -12.60 24.43 -16.83
C ARG A 142 -12.12 23.47 -15.74
N ARG A 143 -12.04 24.04 -14.55
CA ARG A 143 -11.33 23.58 -13.35
C ARG A 143 -11.94 22.27 -12.84
N CYS A 144 -11.08 21.34 -12.41
CA CYS A 144 -11.47 20.38 -11.39
C CYS A 144 -11.83 21.18 -10.12
N ALA A 145 -13.11 21.31 -9.81
CA ALA A 145 -13.59 21.78 -8.52
C ALA A 145 -14.27 20.61 -7.80
N PRO A 146 -14.10 20.46 -6.47
CA PRO A 146 -14.77 19.41 -5.72
C PRO A 146 -16.28 19.70 -5.67
N LEU A 147 -17.09 18.65 -5.68
CA LEU A 147 -18.52 18.72 -5.37
C LEU A 147 -18.70 19.35 -3.98
N MET A 148 -19.03 20.65 -3.94
CA MET A 148 -19.64 21.26 -2.77
C MET A 148 -21.15 21.10 -2.95
N LEU A 149 -21.76 20.15 -2.21
CA LEU A 149 -23.21 20.08 -2.08
C LEU A 149 -23.69 21.42 -1.48
N SER A 150 -24.19 22.30 -2.34
CA SER A 150 -24.89 23.51 -1.92
C SER A 150 -26.37 23.20 -2.02
N VAL A 151 -26.97 22.79 -0.90
CA VAL A 151 -28.43 22.72 -0.76
C VAL A 151 -28.90 24.18 -0.66
N ILE A 152 -29.44 24.72 -1.75
CA ILE A 152 -30.08 26.03 -1.75
C ILE A 152 -31.59 25.79 -1.59
N TRP A 153 -32.11 26.14 -0.42
CA TRP A 153 -33.54 26.33 -0.18
C TRP A 153 -33.96 27.67 -0.79
N PHE A 154 -35.03 27.68 -1.58
CA PHE A 154 -35.75 28.91 -1.98
C PHE A 154 -37.07 28.97 -1.19
N ASN A 155 -37.31 30.11 -0.56
CA ASN A 155 -38.63 30.62 -0.19
C ASN A 155 -38.69 32.07 -0.68
#